data_AF-A0A096W1K0-F1
#
_entry.id   AF-A0A096W1K0-F1
#
_cell.length_a   1.000
_cell.length_b   1.000
_cell.length_c   1.000
_cell.angle_alpha   90.00
_cell.angle_beta   90.00
_cell.angle_gamma   90.00
#
_symmetry.space_group_name_H-M   'P 1'
#
loop_
_entity.id
_entity.type
_entity.pdbx_description
1 polymer ?
#
loop_
_entity_poly.entity_id
_entity_poly.type
_entity_poly.pdbx_seq_one_letter_code
_entity_poly.pdbx_strand_id
1 'polypeptide(L)'
;MASVSSATLTAAALLALLALQLTAAQNFNEADIARMLNDSGLVQRQISCILGEAACDNIGNMLKLAIPEVLKRNCRSCNAQQASNARRLISFVQANYPAQWQRIQSRYVG
;
A
#
# COMPACT_ATOMS: atom_id res chain seq x y z
N MET A 1 0.07 -17.82 42.65
CA MET A 1 0.05 -16.38 42.34
C MET A 1 1.41 -16.05 41.74
N ALA A 2 1.50 -15.86 40.42
CA ALA A 2 2.79 -15.70 39.74
C ALA A 2 3.35 -14.30 40.02
N SER A 3 4.56 -14.24 40.56
CA SER A 3 5.31 -13.00 40.81
C SER A 3 5.74 -12.40 39.48
N VAL A 4 5.01 -11.41 38.98
CA VAL A 4 5.34 -10.72 37.72
C VAL A 4 6.46 -9.72 38.02
N SER A 5 7.68 -9.98 37.53
CA SER A 5 8.85 -9.13 37.76
C SER A 5 8.79 -7.83 36.93
N SER A 6 9.34 -6.74 37.46
CA SER A 6 9.34 -5.41 36.81
C SER A 6 9.91 -5.40 35.37
N ALA A 7 10.79 -6.36 35.05
CA ALA A 7 11.39 -6.53 33.73
C ALA A 7 10.41 -7.07 32.66
N THR A 8 9.34 -7.77 33.05
CA THR A 8 8.34 -8.27 32.08
C THR A 8 7.35 -7.17 31.69
N LEU A 9 7.09 -6.21 32.60
CA LEU A 9 6.22 -5.06 32.34
C LEU A 9 6.82 -4.12 31.28
N THR A 10 8.13 -3.90 31.31
CA THR A 10 8.83 -3.04 30.33
C THR A 10 8.89 -3.69 28.95
N ALA A 11 9.17 -4.99 28.86
CA ALA A 11 9.21 -5.72 27.59
C ALA A 11 7.84 -5.75 26.90
N ALA A 12 6.75 -5.97 27.65
CA ALA A 12 5.39 -5.97 27.11
C ALA A 12 4.97 -4.57 26.63
N ALA A 13 5.33 -3.50 27.35
CA ALA A 13 5.04 -2.13 26.95
C ALA A 13 5.78 -1.72 25.67
N LEU A 14 7.06 -2.11 25.52
CA LEU A 14 7.83 -1.88 24.29
C LEU A 14 7.25 -2.61 23.08
N LEU A 15 6.85 -3.88 23.24
CA LEU A 15 6.19 -4.64 22.17
C LEU A 15 4.85 -4.04 21.77
N ALA A 16 4.05 -3.56 22.74
CA ALA A 16 2.78 -2.88 22.47
C ALA A 16 2.96 -1.53 21.75
N LEU A 17 4.00 -0.76 22.11
CA LEU A 17 4.34 0.51 21.45
C LEU A 17 4.85 0.30 20.01
N LEU A 18 5.63 -0.76 19.76
CA LEU A 18 6.06 -1.16 18.42
C LEU A 18 4.88 -1.60 17.55
N ALA A 19 3.90 -2.31 18.12
CA ALA A 19 2.70 -2.73 17.38
C ALA A 19 1.80 -1.55 16.97
N LEU A 20 1.74 -0.49 17.78
CA LEU A 20 0.89 0.67 17.51
C LEU A 20 1.36 1.49 16.30
N GLN A 21 2.69 1.58 16.09
CA GLN A 21 3.30 2.30 14.96
C GLN A 21 3.00 1.65 13.59
N LEU A 22 2.63 0.37 13.56
CA LEU A 22 2.37 -0.37 12.31
C LEU A 22 0.97 -0.16 11.72
N THR A 23 0.06 0.54 12.42
CA THR A 23 -1.38 0.57 12.06
C THR A 23 -1.86 1.88 11.45
N ALA A 24 -0.98 2.74 10.97
CA ALA A 24 -1.38 3.92 10.21
C ALA A 24 -1.79 3.51 8.78
N ALA A 25 -2.95 2.86 8.63
CA ALA A 25 -3.62 2.73 7.35
C ALA A 25 -3.95 4.15 6.86
N GLN A 26 -3.13 4.67 5.94
CA GLN A 26 -3.35 5.98 5.35
C GLN A 26 -4.64 5.93 4.53
N ASN A 27 -5.65 6.69 4.96
CA ASN A 27 -6.92 6.81 4.26
C ASN A 27 -6.82 7.94 3.24
N PHE A 28 -6.73 7.59 1.95
CA PHE A 28 -6.74 8.57 0.86
C PHE A 28 -8.17 8.86 0.42
N ASN A 29 -8.60 10.11 0.53
CA ASN A 29 -9.88 10.53 -0.04
C ASN A 29 -9.75 10.76 -1.56
N GLU A 30 -10.87 11.05 -2.21
CA GLU A 30 -10.90 11.24 -3.66
C GLU A 30 -10.00 12.40 -4.14
N ALA A 31 -9.98 13.51 -3.41
CA ALA A 31 -9.16 14.66 -3.74
C ALA A 31 -7.67 14.36 -3.61
N ASP A 32 -7.26 13.56 -2.63
CA ASP A 32 -5.88 13.09 -2.48
C ASP A 32 -5.46 12.26 -3.68
N ILE A 33 -6.30 11.29 -4.09
CA ILE A 33 -6.06 10.47 -5.27
C ILE A 33 -5.95 11.33 -6.53
N ALA A 34 -6.86 12.28 -6.73
CA ALA A 34 -6.81 13.19 -7.89
C ALA A 34 -5.53 14.02 -7.93
N ARG A 35 -5.11 14.58 -6.79
CA ARG A 35 -3.87 15.35 -6.69
C ARG A 35 -2.64 14.50 -7.01
N MET A 36 -2.58 13.28 -6.47
CA MET A 36 -1.46 12.36 -6.72
C MET A 36 -1.38 11.92 -8.18
N LEU A 37 -2.53 11.65 -8.82
CA LEU A 37 -2.58 11.25 -10.22
C LEU A 37 -2.20 12.38 -11.19
N ASN A 38 -2.33 13.64 -10.77
CA ASN A 38 -1.91 14.80 -11.55
C ASN A 38 -0.40 15.08 -11.45
N ASP A 39 0.32 14.45 -10.51
CA ASP A 39 1.77 14.52 -10.42
C ASP A 39 2.40 13.33 -11.15
N SER A 40 2.75 13.53 -12.43
CA SER A 40 3.36 12.50 -13.27
C SER A 40 4.70 12.00 -12.70
N GLY A 41 5.45 12.85 -12.02
CA GLY A 41 6.70 12.49 -11.38
C GLY A 41 6.48 11.55 -10.19
N LEU A 42 5.47 11.82 -9.37
CA LEU A 42 5.04 10.93 -8.30
C LEU A 42 4.59 9.59 -8.87
N VAL A 43 3.69 9.58 -9.86
CA VAL A 43 3.19 8.34 -10.48
C VAL A 43 4.35 7.49 -10.98
N GLN A 44 5.28 8.08 -11.72
CA GLN A 44 6.41 7.35 -12.27
C GLN A 44 7.32 6.77 -11.18
N ARG A 45 7.61 7.53 -10.11
CA ARG A 45 8.34 7.01 -8.94
C ARG A 45 7.64 5.81 -8.31
N GLN A 46 6.32 5.89 -8.13
CA GLN A 46 5.56 4.78 -7.55
C GLN A 46 5.54 3.56 -8.46
N ILE A 47 5.39 3.73 -9.79
CA ILE A 47 5.46 2.65 -10.77
C ILE A 47 6.82 1.95 -10.74
N SER A 48 7.91 2.72 -10.76
CA SER A 48 9.26 2.15 -10.67
C SER A 48 9.50 1.41 -9.35
N CYS A 49 8.98 1.94 -8.23
CA CYS A 49 8.99 1.22 -6.96
C CYS A 49 8.26 -0.13 -7.04
N ILE A 50 7.02 -0.19 -7.53
CA ILE A 50 6.23 -1.44 -7.57
C ILE A 50 6.83 -2.47 -8.54
N LEU A 51 7.50 -2.01 -9.60
CA LEU A 51 8.25 -2.87 -10.52
C LEU A 51 9.62 -3.32 -9.97
N GLY A 52 10.11 -2.69 -8.89
CA GLY A 52 11.40 -3.00 -8.28
C GLY A 52 12.59 -2.34 -8.96
N GLU A 53 12.36 -1.26 -9.69
CA GLU A 53 13.37 -0.48 -10.43
C GLU A 53 13.94 0.67 -9.59
N ALA A 54 13.25 1.06 -8.53
CA ALA A 54 13.65 2.12 -7.62
C ALA A 54 13.28 1.78 -6.18
N ALA A 55 13.90 2.48 -5.23
CA ALA A 55 13.52 2.40 -3.82
C ALA A 55 12.07 2.89 -3.62
N CYS A 56 11.39 2.28 -2.66
CA CYS A 56 10.02 2.61 -2.32
C CYS A 56 9.95 3.55 -1.12
N ASP A 57 9.11 4.58 -1.21
CA ASP A 57 8.68 5.35 -0.05
C ASP A 57 7.49 4.65 0.65
N ASN A 58 6.91 5.33 1.65
CA ASN A 58 5.77 4.80 2.39
C ASN A 58 4.56 4.49 1.49
N ILE A 59 4.29 5.32 0.48
CA ILE A 59 3.18 5.13 -0.47
C ILE A 59 3.46 3.92 -1.34
N GLY A 60 4.66 3.81 -1.90
CA GLY A 60 5.07 2.70 -2.73
C GLY A 60 5.02 1.36 -2.00
N ASN A 61 5.45 1.32 -0.73
CA ASN A 61 5.35 0.12 0.10
C ASN A 61 3.89 -0.29 0.37
N MET A 62 3.01 0.67 0.67
CA MET A 62 1.58 0.39 0.79
C MET A 62 0.99 -0.15 -0.52
N LEU A 63 1.34 0.43 -1.67
CA LEU A 63 0.89 -0.04 -2.98
C LEU A 63 1.35 -1.47 -3.25
N LYS A 64 2.63 -1.79 -2.99
CA LYS A 64 3.16 -3.16 -3.15
C LYS A 64 2.38 -4.19 -2.34
N LEU A 65 1.99 -3.85 -1.11
CA LEU A 65 1.18 -4.71 -0.24
C LEU A 65 -0.26 -4.85 -0.75
N ALA A 66 -0.84 -3.78 -1.26
CA ALA A 66 -2.22 -3.75 -1.73
C ALA A 66 -2.42 -4.45 -3.10
N ILE A 67 -1.43 -4.40 -4.00
CA ILE A 67 -1.57 -4.92 -5.37
C ILE A 67 -2.04 -6.39 -5.41
N PRO A 68 -1.46 -7.36 -4.67
CA PRO A 68 -1.96 -8.73 -4.67
C PRO A 68 -3.40 -8.85 -4.19
N GLU A 69 -3.81 -8.07 -3.19
CA GLU A 69 -5.19 -8.08 -2.70
C GLU A 69 -6.17 -7.58 -3.76
N VAL A 70 -5.82 -6.49 -4.44
CA VAL A 70 -6.66 -5.89 -5.47
C VAL A 70 -6.71 -6.78 -6.70
N LEU A 71 -5.56 -7.25 -7.22
CA LEU A 71 -5.48 -7.91 -8.52
C LEU A 71 -5.76 -9.42 -8.48
N LYS A 72 -5.30 -10.14 -7.45
CA LYS A 72 -5.53 -11.61 -7.35
C LYS A 72 -6.81 -11.94 -6.61
N ARG A 73 -7.09 -11.19 -5.55
CA ARG A 73 -8.19 -11.48 -4.63
C ARG A 73 -9.41 -10.62 -4.90
N ASN A 74 -9.42 -9.84 -5.98
CA ASN A 74 -10.52 -8.95 -6.35
C ASN A 74 -10.98 -8.05 -5.19
N CYS A 75 -10.03 -7.53 -4.41
CA CYS A 75 -10.30 -6.66 -3.28
C CYS A 75 -11.18 -7.28 -2.18
N ARG A 76 -11.09 -8.60 -1.94
CA ARG A 76 -11.91 -9.32 -0.93
C ARG A 76 -11.85 -8.71 0.48
N SER A 77 -10.74 -8.10 0.85
CA SER A 77 -10.52 -7.46 2.16
C SER A 77 -10.56 -5.92 2.11
N CYS A 78 -10.92 -5.33 0.97
CA CYS A 78 -11.01 -3.88 0.82
C CYS A 78 -12.32 -3.34 1.40
N ASN A 79 -12.27 -2.16 2.02
CA ASN A 79 -13.48 -1.38 2.26
C ASN A 79 -13.95 -0.66 0.98
N ALA A 80 -15.14 -0.03 1.02
CA ALA A 80 -15.72 0.63 -0.15
C ALA A 80 -14.83 1.72 -0.76
N GLN A 81 -14.18 2.52 0.08
CA GLN A 81 -13.29 3.60 -0.36
C GLN A 81 -12.02 3.05 -1.00
N GLN A 82 -11.39 2.04 -0.39
CA GLN A 82 -10.22 1.35 -0.93
C GLN A 82 -10.53 0.71 -2.29
N ALA A 83 -11.67 0.02 -2.42
CA ALA A 83 -12.09 -0.59 -3.67
C ALA A 83 -12.40 0.45 -4.76
N SER A 84 -12.94 1.61 -4.39
CA SER A 84 -13.15 2.75 -5.32
C SER A 84 -11.82 3.33 -5.80
N ASN A 85 -10.91 3.63 -4.86
CA ASN A 85 -9.59 4.15 -5.16
C ASN A 85 -8.78 3.18 -6.03
N ALA A 86 -8.79 1.89 -5.69
CA ALA A 86 -8.11 0.85 -6.44
C ALA A 86 -8.59 0.80 -7.90
N ARG A 87 -9.91 0.84 -8.14
CA ARG A 87 -10.48 0.90 -9.49
C ARG A 87 -9.99 2.14 -10.26
N ARG A 88 -10.00 3.32 -9.63
CA ARG A 88 -9.52 4.56 -10.26
C ARG A 88 -8.04 4.50 -10.62
N LEU A 89 -7.20 4.01 -9.71
CA LEU A 89 -5.77 3.85 -9.93
C LEU A 89 -5.50 2.86 -11.07
N ILE A 90 -6.19 1.72 -11.10
CA ILE A 90 -6.06 0.72 -12.18
C ILE A 90 -6.44 1.34 -13.52
N SER A 91 -7.62 1.96 -13.63
CA SER A 91 -8.07 2.59 -14.88
C SER A 91 -7.08 3.66 -15.36
N PHE A 92 -6.54 4.46 -14.45
CA PHE A 92 -5.55 5.48 -14.78
C PHE A 92 -4.25 4.87 -15.32
N VAL A 93 -3.70 3.85 -14.67
CA VAL A 93 -2.45 3.20 -15.10
C VAL A 93 -2.65 2.46 -16.42
N GLN A 94 -3.79 1.80 -16.63
CA GLN A 94 -4.12 1.16 -17.91
C GLN A 94 -4.19 2.16 -19.06
N ALA A 95 -4.80 3.33 -18.84
CA ALA A 95 -4.97 4.33 -19.88
C ALA A 95 -3.67 5.09 -20.20
N ASN A 96 -2.86 5.42 -19.19
CA ASN A 96 -1.72 6.33 -19.35
C ASN A 96 -0.36 5.62 -19.37
N TYR A 97 -0.27 4.42 -18.80
CA TYR A 97 0.98 3.65 -18.65
C TYR A 97 0.79 2.17 -19.05
N PRO A 98 0.28 1.87 -20.27
CA PRO A 98 -0.12 0.51 -20.65
C PRO A 98 1.04 -0.49 -20.65
N ALA A 99 2.25 -0.06 -21.05
CA ALA A 99 3.43 -0.93 -21.02
C ALA A 99 3.82 -1.31 -19.59
N GLN A 100 3.75 -0.35 -18.65
CA GLN A 100 4.02 -0.58 -17.25
C GLN A 100 2.91 -1.42 -16.61
N TRP A 101 1.65 -1.21 -17.00
CA TRP A 101 0.53 -2.06 -16.59
C TRP A 101 0.76 -3.53 -16.92
N GLN A 102 1.17 -3.84 -18.16
CA GLN A 102 1.50 -5.22 -18.56
C GLN A 102 2.60 -5.82 -17.66
N ARG A 103 3.65 -5.04 -17.37
CA ARG A 103 4.74 -5.49 -16.49
C ARG A 103 4.28 -5.71 -15.04
N ILE A 104 3.37 -4.86 -14.54
CA ILE A 104 2.75 -5.03 -13.23
C ILE A 104 1.93 -6.33 -13.21
N GLN A 105 1.12 -6.59 -14.23
CA GLN A 105 0.36 -7.83 -14.34
C GLN A 105 1.28 -9.06 -14.37
N SER A 106 2.34 -9.05 -15.18
CA SER A 106 3.30 -10.16 -15.22
C SER A 106 4.03 -10.37 -13.88
N ARG A 107 4.35 -9.29 -13.16
CA ARG A 107 5.06 -9.38 -11.87
C ARG A 107 4.16 -9.91 -10.75
N TYR A 108 2.92 -9.45 -10.72
CA TYR A 108 2.04 -9.71 -9.60
C TYR A 108 1.06 -10.83 -9.88
N VAL A 109 0.42 -10.90 -11.04
CA VAL A 109 -0.67 -11.83 -11.38
C VAL A 109 -0.17 -13.07 -12.12
N GLY A 110 0.84 -12.89 -12.98
CA GLY A 110 1.47 -13.95 -13.78
C GLY A 110 2.07 -15.09 -12.96
#